data_AF-A0A7V3WZZ2-F1
#
_entry.id   AF-A0A7V3WZZ2-F1
#
_cell.length_a   1.000
_cell.length_b   1.000
_cell.length_c   1.000
_cell.angle_alpha   90.00
_cell.angle_beta   90.00
_cell.angle_gamma   90.00
#
_symmetry.space_group_name_H-M   'P 1'
#
loop_
_entity.id
_entity.type
_entity.pdbx_description
1 polymer ?
#
loop_
_entity_poly.entity_id
_entity_poly.type
_entity_poly.pdbx_seq_one_letter_code
_entity_poly.pdbx_strand_id
1 'polypeptide(L)'
;MQIHGPSHIHGAQALSGPHLNRANQVSSFQASTPIQDEVQISELGQLLDKVHELPDIRADLVARIRQEIAAGTYETEEKLSIALDRLLDEIG
;
A
#
# COMPACT_ATOMS: atom_id res chain seq x y z
N MET A 1 -44.74 1.38 -84.26
CA MET A 1 -44.30 1.99 -82.99
C MET A 1 -45.13 1.39 -81.86
N GLN A 2 -44.67 0.30 -81.25
CA GLN A 2 -45.33 -0.33 -80.09
C GLN A 2 -44.59 0.12 -78.84
N ILE A 3 -45.26 0.95 -78.05
CA ILE A 3 -44.78 1.46 -76.75
C ILE A 3 -45.33 0.53 -75.66
N HIS A 4 -44.46 -0.30 -75.10
CA HIS A 4 -44.78 -1.09 -73.92
C HIS A 4 -44.75 -0.17 -72.69
N GLY A 5 -45.88 -0.04 -72.00
CA GLY A 5 -45.99 0.75 -70.76
C GLY A 5 -45.16 0.14 -69.61
N PRO A 6 -44.62 0.96 -68.69
CA PRO A 6 -43.75 0.49 -67.64
C PRO A 6 -44.56 -0.05 -66.46
N SER A 7 -44.92 -1.32 -66.49
CA SER A 7 -45.33 -2.02 -65.26
C SER A 7 -44.73 -3.42 -65.20
N HIS A 8 -43.46 -3.51 -64.79
CA HIS A 8 -42.89 -4.76 -64.29
C HIS A 8 -42.87 -4.68 -62.77
N ILE A 9 -43.99 -5.03 -62.15
CA ILE A 9 -44.11 -5.18 -60.70
C ILE A 9 -43.29 -6.39 -60.26
N HIS A 10 -42.13 -6.14 -59.65
CA HIS A 10 -41.33 -7.18 -59.02
C HIS A 10 -41.92 -7.48 -57.64
N GLY A 11 -42.16 -8.76 -57.32
CA GLY A 11 -42.53 -9.19 -55.97
C GLY A 11 -41.39 -8.96 -54.97
N ALA A 12 -41.71 -8.89 -53.68
CA ALA A 12 -40.74 -8.60 -52.62
C ALA A 12 -39.55 -9.57 -52.65
N GLN A 13 -38.35 -9.07 -52.97
CA GLN A 13 -37.10 -9.80 -52.79
C GLN A 13 -36.66 -9.67 -51.33
N ALA A 14 -36.40 -10.81 -50.68
CA ALA A 14 -35.81 -10.82 -49.36
C ALA A 14 -34.35 -10.36 -49.44
N LEU A 15 -34.00 -9.31 -48.69
CA LEU A 15 -32.64 -8.82 -48.53
C LEU A 15 -31.89 -9.74 -47.56
N SER A 16 -30.94 -10.52 -48.06
CA SER A 16 -29.96 -11.19 -47.20
C SER A 16 -28.98 -10.16 -46.67
N GLY A 17 -29.09 -9.84 -45.37
CA GLY A 17 -28.14 -8.99 -44.66
C GLY A 17 -26.74 -9.61 -44.59
N PRO A 18 -25.68 -8.81 -44.45
CA PRO A 18 -24.31 -9.30 -44.44
C PRO A 18 -24.12 -10.26 -43.26
N HIS A 19 -23.55 -11.42 -43.58
CA HIS A 19 -23.20 -12.52 -42.71
C HIS A 19 -22.56 -12.02 -41.41
N LEU A 20 -23.32 -12.00 -40.31
CA LEU A 20 -22.75 -11.84 -38.98
C LEU A 20 -22.07 -13.16 -38.63
N ASN A 21 -20.77 -13.21 -38.91
CA ASN A 21 -19.87 -14.24 -38.41
C ASN A 21 -19.79 -14.05 -36.88
N ARG A 22 -20.82 -14.50 -36.17
CA ARG A 22 -20.80 -14.64 -34.71
C ARG A 22 -20.05 -15.93 -34.37
N ALA A 23 -18.77 -15.94 -34.72
CA ALA A 23 -17.82 -16.91 -34.25
C ALA A 23 -16.84 -16.15 -33.34
N ASN A 24 -17.00 -16.37 -32.04
CA ASN A 24 -15.94 -16.26 -31.04
C ASN A 24 -15.30 -14.88 -30.82
N GLN A 25 -16.07 -13.95 -30.25
CA GLN A 25 -15.49 -12.98 -29.32
C GLN A 25 -16.22 -13.15 -28.00
N VAL A 26 -15.79 -14.14 -27.22
CA VAL A 26 -15.81 -14.01 -25.77
C VAL A 26 -14.98 -12.78 -25.49
N SER A 27 -15.65 -11.65 -25.34
CA SER A 27 -15.09 -10.45 -24.76
C SER A 27 -14.43 -10.89 -23.47
N SER A 28 -13.11 -10.84 -23.41
CA SER A 28 -12.42 -10.86 -22.13
C SER A 28 -13.06 -9.74 -21.32
N PHE A 29 -13.82 -10.11 -20.30
CA PHE A 29 -14.22 -9.17 -19.27
C PHE A 29 -12.90 -8.63 -18.74
N GLN A 30 -12.51 -7.43 -19.19
CA GLN A 30 -11.47 -6.66 -18.52
C GLN A 30 -12.04 -6.43 -17.13
N ALA A 31 -11.60 -7.26 -16.18
CA ALA A 31 -11.91 -7.09 -14.79
C ALA A 31 -11.56 -5.64 -14.47
N SER A 32 -12.57 -4.86 -14.10
CA SER A 32 -12.39 -3.51 -13.57
C SER A 32 -11.34 -3.61 -12.47
N THR A 33 -10.23 -2.88 -12.62
CA THR A 33 -9.21 -2.78 -11.58
C THR A 33 -9.91 -2.49 -10.26
N PRO A 34 -9.69 -3.29 -9.21
CA PRO A 34 -10.30 -3.02 -7.91
C PRO A 34 -9.88 -1.62 -7.47
N ILE A 35 -10.80 -0.89 -6.85
CA ILE A 35 -10.49 0.40 -6.22
C ILE A 35 -9.37 0.11 -5.21
N GLN A 36 -8.18 0.65 -5.48
CA GLN A 36 -7.04 0.55 -4.57
C GLN A 36 -7.07 1.80 -3.69
N ASP A 37 -7.50 1.62 -2.45
CA ASP A 37 -7.37 2.62 -1.40
C ASP A 37 -5.95 2.50 -0.84
N GLU A 38 -5.09 3.47 -1.17
CA GLU A 38 -3.69 3.50 -0.74
C GLU A 38 -3.47 4.70 0.18
N VAL A 39 -2.98 4.43 1.39
CA VAL A 39 -2.56 5.47 2.33
C VAL A 39 -1.05 5.59 2.28
N GLN A 40 -0.57 6.70 1.73
CA GLN A 40 0.86 7.03 1.70
C GLN A 40 1.26 7.69 3.02
N ILE A 41 2.02 6.97 3.86
CA ILE A 41 2.54 7.52 5.12
C ILE A 41 3.98 7.97 4.90
N SER A 42 4.26 9.25 5.17
CA SER A 42 5.64 9.75 5.12
C SER A 42 6.51 9.09 6.19
N GLU A 43 7.76 8.79 5.85
CA GLU A 43 8.76 8.26 6.79
C GLU A 43 8.93 9.18 8.03
N LEU A 44 8.91 10.50 7.81
CA LEU A 44 8.95 11.49 8.88
C LEU A 44 7.75 11.38 9.84
N GLY A 45 6.55 11.15 9.33
CA GLY A 45 5.34 10.96 10.13
C GLY A 45 5.45 9.73 11.03
N GLN A 46 5.95 8.61 10.48
CA GLN A 46 6.19 7.40 11.26
C GLN A 46 7.21 7.62 12.38
N LEU A 47 8.23 8.46 12.13
CA LEU A 47 9.22 8.80 13.15
C LEU A 47 8.62 9.68 14.25
N LEU A 48 7.78 10.67 13.90
CA LEU A 48 7.09 11.54 14.85
C LEU A 48 6.10 10.77 15.73
N ASP A 49 5.40 9.79 15.18
CA ASP A 49 4.49 8.92 15.93
C ASP A 49 5.28 8.09 16.96
N LYS A 50 6.41 7.48 16.54
CA LYS A 50 7.30 6.75 17.47
C LYS A 50 7.83 7.64 18.59
N VAL A 51 8.11 8.92 18.32
CA VAL A 51 8.54 9.87 19.35
C VAL A 51 7.40 10.22 20.30
N HIS A 52 6.16 10.33 19.82
CA HIS A 52 4.97 10.54 20.66
C HIS A 52 4.62 9.33 21.53
N GLU A 53 4.95 8.11 21.09
CA GLU A 53 4.77 6.90 21.89
C GLU A 53 5.78 6.79 23.04
N LEU A 54 6.86 7.58 23.03
CA LEU A 54 7.82 7.58 24.12
C LEU A 54 7.18 8.18 25.38
N PRO A 55 7.33 7.52 26.54
CA PRO A 55 6.85 8.06 27.80
C PRO A 55 7.59 9.35 28.16
N ASP A 56 6.94 10.21 28.92
CA ASP A 56 7.53 11.45 29.41
C ASP A 56 8.88 11.20 30.11
N ILE A 57 9.81 12.14 29.93
CA ILE A 57 11.11 12.08 30.59
C ILE A 57 10.90 12.11 32.10
N ARG A 58 11.41 11.09 32.79
CA ARG A 58 11.46 11.02 34.25
C ARG A 58 12.54 11.95 34.80
N ALA A 59 12.28 13.26 34.77
CA ALA A 59 13.24 14.31 35.11
C ALA A 59 13.91 14.09 36.47
N ASP A 60 13.17 13.66 37.50
CA ASP A 60 13.71 13.39 38.84
C ASP A 60 14.74 12.26 38.85
N LEU A 61 14.46 11.17 38.13
CA LEU A 61 15.38 10.03 38.05
C LEU A 61 16.67 10.46 37.33
N VAL A 62 16.53 11.20 36.24
CA VAL A 62 17.67 11.72 35.47
C VAL A 62 18.52 12.66 36.33
N ALA A 63 17.90 13.57 37.08
CA ALA A 63 18.60 14.49 37.96
C ALA A 63 19.39 13.74 39.05
N ARG A 64 18.77 12.74 39.68
CA ARG A 64 19.42 11.90 40.69
C ARG A 64 20.61 11.14 40.11
N ILE A 65 20.43 10.45 38.98
CA ILE A 65 21.50 9.68 38.35
C ILE A 65 22.65 10.60 37.94
N ARG A 66 22.36 11.79 37.38
CA ARG A 66 23.39 12.79 37.06
C ARG A 66 24.20 13.18 38.30
N GLN A 67 23.57 13.36 39.45
CA GLN A 67 24.28 13.63 40.71
C GLN A 67 25.13 12.44 41.16
N GLU A 68 24.61 11.22 41.11
CA GLU A 68 25.36 10.00 41.46
C GLU A 68 26.59 9.81 40.55
N ILE A 69 26.47 10.14 39.26
CA ILE A 69 27.61 10.10 38.30
C ILE A 69 28.64 11.18 38.66
N ALA A 70 28.21 12.42 38.92
CA ALA A 70 29.12 13.50 39.31
C ALA A 70 29.84 13.21 40.64
N ALA A 71 29.17 12.51 41.56
CA ALA A 71 29.74 12.07 42.83
C ALA A 71 30.64 10.84 42.69
N GLY A 72 30.67 10.18 41.52
CA GLY A 72 31.41 8.93 41.29
C GLY A 72 30.83 7.71 42.02
N THR A 73 29.60 7.81 42.53
CA THR A 73 28.93 6.71 43.27
C THR A 73 28.00 5.88 42.39
N TYR A 74 27.82 6.27 41.13
CA TYR A 74 26.95 5.55 40.20
C TYR A 74 27.55 4.21 39.76
N GLU A 75 28.89 4.15 39.59
CA GLU A 75 29.63 2.98 39.11
C GLU A 75 29.94 2.04 40.27
N THR A 76 29.09 1.02 40.44
CA THR A 76 29.31 -0.06 41.39
C THR A 76 29.77 -1.32 40.67
N GLU A 77 30.51 -2.19 41.36
CA GLU A 77 31.00 -3.46 40.80
C GLU A 77 29.87 -4.31 40.21
N GLU A 78 28.72 -4.37 40.89
CA GLU A 78 27.52 -5.06 40.42
C GLU A 78 26.95 -4.45 39.12
N LYS A 79 26.90 -3.12 39.00
CA LYS A 79 26.42 -2.48 37.77
C LYS A 79 27.38 -2.71 36.61
N LEU A 80 28.68 -2.74 36.89
CA LEU A 80 29.71 -3.00 35.88
C LEU A 80 29.66 -4.45 35.39
N SER A 81 29.46 -5.43 36.28
CA SER A 81 29.30 -6.83 35.87
C SER A 81 28.06 -7.01 34.99
N ILE A 82 26.92 -6.43 35.38
CA ILE A 82 25.68 -6.47 34.59
C ILE A 82 25.88 -5.79 33.23
N ALA A 83 26.56 -4.65 33.19
CA ALA A 83 26.84 -3.95 31.94
C ALA A 83 27.72 -4.78 31.00
N LEU A 84 28.73 -5.46 31.56
CA LEU A 84 29.61 -6.34 30.80
C LEU A 84 28.86 -7.55 30.26
N ASP A 85 28.03 -8.21 31.07
CA ASP A 85 27.25 -9.37 30.65
C ASP A 85 26.31 -9.01 29.49
N ARG A 86 25.59 -7.88 29.61
CA ARG A 86 24.68 -7.41 28.54
C ARG A 86 25.41 -7.02 27.26
N LEU A 87 26.61 -6.46 27.38
CA LEU A 87 27.44 -6.14 26.22
C LEU A 87 27.87 -7.42 25.50
N LEU A 88 28.27 -8.45 26.24
CA LEU A 88 28.65 -9.75 25.67
C LEU A 88 27.44 -10.43 24.98
N ASP A 89 26.24 -10.32 25.56
CA ASP A 89 24.99 -10.81 24.94
C ASP A 89 24.62 -10.06 23.65
N GLU A 90 24.94 -8.76 23.54
CA GLU A 90 24.62 -7.96 22.35
C GLU A 90 25.55 -8.28 21.17
N ILE A 91 26.82 -8.63 21.45
CA ILE A 91 27.83 -8.89 20.41
C ILE A 91 27.98 -10.37 20.02
N GLY A 92 27.43 -11.29 20.82
CA GLY A 92 27.49 -12.75 20.60
C GLY A 92 26.37 -13.27 19.71
#